data_AF-A0AAD1ZHX1-F1
#
_entry.id   AF-A0AAD1ZHX1-F1
#
_cell.length_a   1.000
_cell.length_b   1.000
_cell.length_c   1.000
_cell.angle_alpha   90.00
_cell.angle_beta   90.00
_cell.angle_gamma   90.00
#
_symmetry.space_group_name_H-M   'P 1'
#
loop_
_entity.id
_entity.type
_entity.pdbx_description
1 polymer ?
#
loop_
_entity_poly.entity_id
_entity_poly.type
_entity_poly.pdbx_seq_one_letter_code
_entity_poly.pdbx_strand_id
1 'polypeptide(L)'
;MQLMEAHRNANVRELNMQLTNMLSQLEAEKKCSEELSKIRKASQGTCWWEAPINDLRLEELEQLKAAMEELKKNVANQVERIIVEASNSLQPVLGASTSRGNVGLDIEVKIPGLGLSMTPHGYAFGYGSPFS
;
A
#
# COMPACT_ATOMS: atom_id res chain seq x y z
N MET A 1 10.63 -34.17 29.94
CA MET A 1 9.21 -33.92 29.62
C MET A 1 8.87 -32.42 29.54
N GLN A 2 9.32 -31.61 30.51
CA GLN A 2 9.02 -30.16 30.59
C GLN A 2 9.39 -29.32 29.36
N LEU A 3 10.50 -29.61 28.65
CA LEU A 3 10.91 -28.84 27.47
C LEU A 3 9.91 -28.98 26.30
N MET A 4 9.40 -30.20 26.08
CA MET A 4 8.44 -30.48 25.01
C MET A 4 7.09 -29.78 25.29
N GLU A 5 6.68 -29.76 26.55
CA GLU A 5 5.48 -29.04 27.00
C GLU A 5 5.66 -27.52 26.89
N ALA A 6 6.83 -26.99 27.28
CA ALA A 6 7.15 -25.58 27.16
C ALA A 6 7.14 -25.13 25.69
N HIS A 7 7.71 -25.92 24.78
CA HIS A 7 7.69 -25.66 23.35
C HIS A 7 6.25 -25.68 22.79
N ARG A 8 5.45 -26.70 23.16
CA ARG A 8 4.04 -26.77 22.77
C ARG A 8 3.26 -25.54 23.25
N ASN A 9 3.46 -25.11 24.49
CA ASN A 9 2.78 -23.97 25.08
C ASN A 9 3.22 -22.64 24.42
N ALA A 10 4.50 -22.50 24.09
CA ALA A 10 5.01 -21.35 23.34
C ALA A 10 4.34 -21.25 21.96
N ASN A 11 4.24 -22.35 21.23
CA ASN A 11 3.54 -22.38 19.93
C ASN A 11 2.06 -22.01 20.05
N VAL A 12 1.36 -22.50 21.07
CA VAL A 12 -0.04 -22.15 21.32
C VAL A 12 -0.20 -20.66 21.60
N ARG A 13 0.70 -20.06 22.40
CA ARG A 13 0.67 -18.62 22.71
C ARG A 13 0.92 -17.78 21.46
N GLU A 14 1.90 -18.16 20.65
CA GLU A 14 2.20 -17.49 19.38
C GLU A 14 0.99 -17.53 18.44
N LEU A 15 0.39 -18.70 18.24
CA LEU A 15 -0.80 -18.85 17.41
C LEU A 15 -1.99 -18.03 17.94
N ASN A 16 -2.19 -17.98 19.25
CA ASN A 16 -3.24 -17.16 19.86
C ASN A 16 -3.00 -15.66 19.64
N MET A 17 -1.74 -15.21 19.72
CA MET A 17 -1.37 -13.82 19.44
C MET A 17 -1.64 -13.48 17.97
N GLN A 18 -1.23 -14.35 17.04
CA GLN A 18 -1.51 -14.17 15.61
C GLN A 18 -3.01 -14.13 15.32
N LEU A 19 -3.79 -15.02 15.93
CA LEU A 19 -5.24 -15.05 15.80
C LEU A 19 -5.87 -13.74 16.32
N THR A 20 -5.45 -13.27 17.48
CA THR A 20 -5.94 -12.00 18.07
C THR A 20 -5.62 -10.82 17.17
N ASN A 21 -4.41 -10.77 16.62
CA ASN A 21 -3.99 -9.71 15.69
C ASN A 21 -4.82 -9.74 14.41
N MET A 22 -5.05 -10.91 13.81
CA MET A 22 -5.89 -11.06 12.62
C MET A 22 -7.34 -10.66 12.90
N LEU A 23 -7.89 -11.03 14.06
CA LEU A 23 -9.24 -10.62 14.48
C LEU A 23 -9.34 -9.11 14.62
N SER A 24 -8.34 -8.46 15.23
CA SER A 24 -8.32 -7.00 15.35
C SER A 24 -8.27 -6.31 13.98
N GLN A 25 -7.49 -6.83 13.03
CA GLN A 25 -7.43 -6.29 11.66
C GLN A 25 -8.77 -6.46 10.95
N LEU A 26 -9.40 -7.64 11.06
CA LEU A 26 -10.71 -7.91 10.50
C LEU A 26 -11.78 -6.96 11.06
N GLU A 27 -11.76 -6.73 12.38
CA GLU A 27 -12.71 -5.82 13.02
C GLU A 27 -12.51 -4.36 12.57
N ALA A 28 -11.26 -3.92 12.42
CA ALA A 28 -10.95 -2.61 11.88
C ALA A 28 -11.46 -2.46 10.44
N GLU A 29 -11.19 -3.46 9.59
CA GLU A 29 -11.66 -3.47 8.19
C GLU A 29 -13.20 -3.46 8.12
N LYS A 30 -13.86 -4.21 9.01
CA LYS A 30 -15.33 -4.20 9.11
C LYS A 30 -15.85 -2.81 9.47
N LYS A 31 -15.24 -2.12 10.45
CA LYS A 31 -15.63 -0.76 10.83
C LYS A 31 -15.43 0.23 9.68
N CYS A 32 -14.28 0.17 9.00
CA CYS A 32 -14.02 0.97 7.79
C CYS A 32 -15.07 0.72 6.70
N SER A 33 -15.43 -0.53 6.46
CA SER A 33 -16.46 -0.91 5.48
C SER A 33 -17.85 -0.35 5.85
N GLU A 34 -18.23 -0.42 7.13
CA GLU A 34 -19.49 0.15 7.63
C GLU A 34 -19.52 1.68 7.48
N GLU A 35 -18.41 2.37 7.79
CA GLU A 35 -18.28 3.82 7.60
C GLU A 35 -18.36 4.22 6.13
N LEU A 36 -17.64 3.50 5.25
CA LEU A 36 -17.69 3.74 3.81
C LEU A 36 -19.10 3.49 3.25
N SER A 37 -19.82 2.50 3.78
CA SER A 37 -21.23 2.26 3.43
C SER A 37 -22.13 3.43 3.84
N LYS A 38 -21.91 4.01 5.02
CA LYS A 38 -22.66 5.19 5.48
C LYS A 38 -22.37 6.41 4.60
N ILE A 39 -21.11 6.66 4.26
CA ILE A 39 -20.70 7.75 3.37
C ILE A 39 -21.42 7.60 2.03
N ARG A 40 -21.31 6.43 1.40
CA ARG A 40 -21.95 6.13 0.11
C ARG A 40 -23.47 6.34 0.12
N LYS A 41 -24.14 5.91 1.20
CA LYS A 41 -25.59 6.11 1.33
C LYS A 41 -25.96 7.59 1.50
N ALA A 42 -25.14 8.36 2.21
CA ALA A 42 -25.36 9.79 2.38
C ALA A 42 -25.15 10.55 1.06
N SER A 43 -24.17 10.14 0.26
CA SER A 43 -23.81 10.80 -1.00
C SER A 43 -24.73 10.44 -2.17
N GLN A 44 -25.36 9.26 -2.15
CA GLN A 44 -26.40 8.84 -3.12
C GLN A 44 -27.62 9.78 -3.20
N GLY A 45 -27.80 10.71 -2.24
CA GLY A 45 -28.84 11.74 -2.29
C GLY A 45 -28.35 13.15 -2.62
N THR A 46 -27.03 13.41 -2.59
CA THR A 46 -26.46 14.75 -2.74
C THR A 46 -25.64 14.92 -4.01
N CYS A 47 -25.05 13.82 -4.51
CA CYS A 47 -24.16 13.82 -5.66
C CYS A 47 -24.83 13.07 -6.81
N TRP A 48 -25.23 13.79 -7.86
CA TRP A 48 -25.90 13.19 -9.02
C TRP A 48 -25.04 12.10 -9.70
N TRP A 49 -23.72 12.25 -9.72
CA TRP A 49 -22.79 11.29 -10.35
C TRP A 49 -22.65 9.95 -9.59
N GLU A 50 -23.23 9.83 -8.39
CA GLU A 50 -23.29 8.58 -7.63
C GLU A 50 -24.58 7.78 -7.84
N ALA A 51 -25.51 8.33 -8.63
CA ALA A 51 -26.71 7.60 -9.03
C ALA A 51 -26.35 6.36 -9.86
N PRO A 52 -27.21 5.32 -9.86
CA PRO A 52 -27.05 4.18 -10.76
C PRO A 52 -26.88 4.66 -12.21
N ILE A 53 -26.00 3.98 -12.97
CA ILE A 53 -25.68 4.38 -14.35
C ILE A 53 -26.91 4.48 -15.26
N ASN A 54 -27.93 3.67 -14.98
CA ASN A 54 -29.19 3.63 -15.73
C ASN A 54 -30.12 4.82 -15.41
N ASP A 55 -29.87 5.50 -14.30
CA ASP A 55 -30.70 6.61 -13.81
C ASP A 55 -30.10 7.97 -14.23
N LEU A 56 -28.90 7.98 -14.83
CA LEU A 56 -28.23 9.19 -15.33
C LEU A 56 -28.75 9.57 -16.71
N ARG A 57 -28.93 10.88 -16.95
CA ARG A 57 -29.23 11.39 -18.29
C ARG A 57 -28.00 11.30 -19.20
N LEU A 58 -28.22 11.32 -20.51
CA LEU A 58 -27.14 11.23 -21.50
C LEU A 58 -26.09 12.34 -21.27
N GLU A 59 -26.53 13.57 -21.00
CA GLU A 59 -25.63 14.71 -20.80
C GLU A 59 -24.80 14.55 -19.53
N GLU A 60 -25.40 14.01 -18.47
CA GLU A 60 -24.71 13.72 -17.20
C GLU A 60 -23.66 12.62 -17.39
N LEU A 61 -23.99 11.59 -18.19
CA LEU A 61 -23.08 10.50 -18.51
C LEU A 61 -21.89 10.97 -19.35
N GLU A 62 -22.11 11.85 -20.32
CA GLU A 62 -21.06 12.46 -21.13
C GLU A 62 -20.14 13.34 -20.28
N GLN A 63 -20.70 14.15 -19.38
CA GLN A 63 -19.93 14.95 -18.42
C GLN A 63 -19.11 14.07 -17.49
N LEU A 64 -19.70 13.01 -16.94
CA LEU A 64 -19.01 12.07 -16.07
C LEU A 64 -17.85 11.38 -16.80
N LYS A 65 -18.08 10.93 -18.03
CA LYS A 65 -17.02 10.35 -18.88
C LYS A 65 -15.86 11.32 -19.09
N ALA A 66 -16.16 12.57 -19.45
CA ALA A 66 -15.12 13.59 -19.66
C ALA A 66 -14.30 13.84 -18.38
N ALA A 67 -14.97 13.99 -17.24
CA ALA A 67 -14.32 14.17 -15.94
C ALA A 67 -13.44 12.97 -15.54
N MET A 68 -13.90 11.74 -15.81
CA MET A 68 -13.11 10.53 -15.55
C MET A 68 -11.86 10.44 -16.43
N GLU A 69 -11.96 10.81 -17.71
CA GLU A 69 -10.79 10.85 -18.62
C GLU A 69 -9.78 11.92 -18.20
N GLU A 70 -10.25 13.08 -17.73
CA GLU A 70 -9.39 14.12 -17.17
C GLU A 70 -8.71 13.65 -15.88
N LEU A 71 -9.46 13.04 -14.96
CA LEU A 71 -8.91 12.48 -13.73
C LEU A 71 -7.81 11.44 -14.02
N LYS A 72 -8.04 10.55 -14.99
CA LYS A 72 -7.04 9.55 -15.41
C LYS A 72 -5.73 10.20 -15.86
N LYS A 73 -5.81 11.27 -16.67
CA LYS A 73 -4.63 12.03 -17.10
C LYS A 73 -3.93 12.69 -15.91
N ASN A 74 -4.69 13.30 -15.02
CA ASN A 74 -4.15 13.97 -13.84
C ASN A 74 -3.41 12.99 -12.92
N VAL A 75 -3.96 11.80 -12.71
CA VAL A 75 -3.30 10.74 -11.92
C VAL A 75 -2.01 10.28 -12.60
N ALA A 76 -2.02 10.04 -13.91
CA ALA A 76 -0.82 9.65 -14.66
C ALA A 76 0.29 10.71 -14.53
N ASN A 77 -0.06 11.99 -14.70
CA ASN A 77 0.86 13.11 -14.51
C ASN A 77 1.40 13.19 -13.09
N GLN A 78 0.56 12.92 -12.07
CA GLN A 78 0.99 12.92 -10.67
C GLN A 78 1.98 11.78 -10.38
N VAL A 79 1.76 10.60 -10.96
CA VAL A 79 2.70 9.47 -10.84
C VAL A 79 4.04 9.82 -11.49
N GLU A 80 4.03 10.38 -12.70
CA GLU A 80 5.25 10.84 -13.37
C GLU A 80 6.01 11.86 -12.53
N ARG A 81 5.30 12.84 -11.97
CA ARG A 81 5.88 13.84 -11.06
C ARG A 81 6.53 13.21 -9.84
N ILE A 82 5.87 12.27 -9.17
CA ILE A 82 6.43 11.60 -7.99
C ILE A 82 7.71 10.84 -8.35
N ILE A 83 7.74 10.17 -9.51
CA ILE A 83 8.93 9.45 -9.98
C ILE A 83 10.09 10.41 -10.28
N VAL A 84 9.80 11.53 -10.94
CA VAL A 84 10.80 12.57 -11.24
C VAL A 84 11.30 13.23 -9.95
N GLU A 85 10.41 13.59 -9.04
CA GLU A 85 10.77 14.16 -7.72
C GLU A 85 11.61 13.19 -6.90
N ALA A 86 11.28 11.88 -6.88
CA ALA A 86 12.09 10.86 -6.24
C ALA A 86 13.48 10.72 -6.88
N SER A 87 13.57 10.83 -8.21
CA SER A 87 14.85 10.78 -8.95
C SER A 87 15.71 12.02 -8.74
N ASN A 88 15.08 13.20 -8.58
CA ASN A 88 15.75 14.46 -8.29
C ASN A 88 16.19 14.56 -6.82
N SER A 89 15.44 13.95 -5.90
CA SER A 89 15.84 13.83 -4.49
C SER A 89 17.05 12.92 -4.28
N LEU A 90 17.41 12.10 -5.28
CA LEU A 90 18.58 11.21 -5.27
C LEU A 90 19.82 11.81 -5.95
N GLN A 91 19.82 13.10 -6.32
CA GLN A 91 21.02 13.74 -6.84
C GLN A 91 22.07 13.90 -5.72
N PRO A 92 23.29 13.35 -5.86
CA PRO A 92 24.37 13.66 -4.94
C PRO A 92 24.81 15.10 -5.19
N VAL A 93 24.70 15.96 -4.18
CA VAL A 93 25.46 17.21 -4.15
C VAL A 93 26.94 16.82 -4.02
N LEU A 94 27.63 16.67 -5.16
CA LEU A 94 29.08 16.48 -5.19
C LEU A 94 29.71 17.55 -6.07
N GLY A 95 29.93 18.71 -5.45
CA GLY A 95 30.95 19.67 -5.84
C GLY A 95 32.08 19.64 -4.80
N ALA A 96 33.29 19.33 -5.28
CA ALA A 96 34.61 19.48 -4.66
C ALA A 96 35.13 18.39 -3.67
N SER A 97 36.03 17.54 -4.21
CA SER A 97 37.33 17.06 -3.71
C SER A 97 37.61 17.12 -2.20
N THR A 98 38.09 16.11 -1.47
CA THR A 98 39.20 15.15 -1.68
C THR A 98 39.11 14.03 -0.61
N SER A 99 39.89 12.96 -0.77
CA SER A 99 40.20 11.90 0.22
C SER A 99 39.37 10.61 0.20
N ARG A 100 39.77 9.71 -0.72
CA ARG A 100 40.17 8.31 -0.47
C ARG A 100 39.49 7.58 0.71
N GLY A 101 38.55 6.70 0.39
CA GLY A 101 38.03 5.67 1.31
C GLY A 101 36.75 5.02 0.77
N ASN A 102 36.88 3.83 0.21
CA ASN A 102 35.77 3.01 -0.29
C ASN A 102 35.07 2.31 0.88
N VAL A 103 33.77 2.51 1.12
CA VAL A 103 32.80 1.46 1.54
C VAL A 103 31.36 2.00 1.71
N GLY A 104 30.41 1.39 0.97
CA GLY A 104 29.01 1.14 1.36
C GLY A 104 28.02 2.31 1.46
N LEU A 105 27.23 2.54 0.41
CA LEU A 105 25.96 3.28 0.51
C LEU A 105 24.84 2.29 0.85
N ASP A 106 24.44 2.18 2.11
CA ASP A 106 23.23 1.47 2.50
C ASP A 106 22.06 2.46 2.48
N ILE A 107 21.37 2.54 1.34
CA ILE A 107 20.06 3.21 1.24
C ILE A 107 18.97 2.14 1.38
N GLU A 108 18.42 1.99 2.58
CA GLU A 108 17.24 1.18 2.83
C GLU A 108 15.99 1.96 2.39
N VAL A 109 15.46 1.67 1.19
CA VAL A 109 14.17 2.22 0.73
C VAL A 109 13.05 1.32 1.22
N LYS A 110 12.39 1.70 2.32
CA LYS A 110 11.20 1.02 2.82
C LYS A 110 9.95 1.65 2.20
N ILE A 111 9.35 1.00 1.20
CA ILE A 111 8.05 1.41 0.64
C ILE A 111 6.94 0.75 1.48
N PRO A 112 6.13 1.49 2.26
CA PRO A 112 5.04 0.89 3.02
C PRO A 112 3.92 0.44 2.06
N GLY A 113 3.64 -0.88 2.04
CA GLY A 113 2.48 -1.47 1.34
C GLY A 113 2.80 -2.62 0.38
N LEU A 114 4.06 -2.78 -0.03
CA LEU A 114 4.52 -3.90 -0.85
C LEU A 114 5.83 -4.38 -0.23
N GLY A 115 5.86 -5.59 0.33
CA GLY A 115 7.00 -6.15 1.06
C GLY A 115 8.23 -6.45 0.19
N LEU A 116 8.78 -5.44 -0.46
CA LEU A 116 9.98 -5.51 -1.29
C LEU A 116 11.11 -4.78 -0.53
N SER A 117 12.08 -5.55 -0.04
CA SER A 117 13.32 -5.04 0.56
C SER A 117 14.48 -5.34 -0.38
N MET A 118 15.29 -4.34 -0.72
CA MET A 118 16.47 -4.49 -1.56
C MET A 118 17.72 -4.20 -0.74
N THR A 119 18.55 -5.22 -0.54
CA THR A 119 19.88 -5.08 0.05
C THR A 119 20.98 -5.14 -1.03
N PRO A 120 22.16 -4.53 -0.80
CA PRO A 120 23.14 -4.25 -1.86
C PRO A 120 23.86 -5.46 -2.47
N HIS A 121 23.58 -6.69 -2.02
CA HIS A 121 24.21 -7.91 -2.52
C HIS A 121 23.14 -8.95 -2.92
N GLY A 122 22.79 -8.94 -4.21
CA GLY A 122 22.05 -10.01 -4.87
C GLY A 122 20.56 -10.10 -4.53
N TYR A 123 19.78 -10.53 -5.52
CA TYR A 123 18.37 -10.88 -5.34
C TYR A 123 18.26 -12.08 -4.39
N ALA A 124 17.84 -11.84 -3.15
CA ALA A 124 17.39 -12.90 -2.25
C ALA A 124 15.85 -12.98 -2.32
N PHE A 125 15.33 -13.87 -3.17
CA PHE A 125 13.99 -14.41 -2.96
C PHE A 125 14.09 -15.49 -1.87
N GLY A 126 13.63 -15.16 -0.66
CA GLY A 126 13.60 -16.05 0.51
C GLY A 126 12.19 -16.64 0.72
N TYR A 127 12.10 -17.94 0.51
CA TYR A 127 10.95 -18.81 0.29
C TYR A 127 10.05 -19.11 1.51
N GLY A 128 8.81 -19.57 1.25
CA GLY A 128 8.03 -20.33 2.24
C GLY A 128 6.55 -20.56 1.88
N SER A 129 6.30 -21.63 1.14
CA SER A 129 5.04 -22.07 0.49
C SER A 129 3.78 -22.18 1.36
N PRO A 130 2.59 -22.04 0.73
CA PRO A 130 1.39 -22.77 1.10
C PRO A 130 1.00 -23.78 0.00
N PHE A 131 0.54 -24.97 0.40
CA PHE A 131 -0.15 -26.01 -0.40
C PHE A 131 0.65 -26.89 -1.38
N SER A 132 0.98 -28.11 -0.91
CA SER A 132 0.59 -29.44 -1.46
C SER A 132 1.59 -30.52 -1.05
#